data_AF-A0A968BT85-F1
#
_entry.id   AF-A0A968BT85-F1
#
_cell.length_a   1.000
_cell.length_b   1.000
_cell.length_c   1.000
_cell.angle_alpha   90.00
_cell.angle_beta   90.00
_cell.angle_gamma   90.00
#
_symmetry.space_group_name_H-M   'P 1'
#
loop_
_entity.id
_entity.type
_entity.pdbx_description
1 polymer ?
#
loop_
_entity_poly.entity_id
_entity_poly.type
_entity_poly.pdbx_seq_one_letter_code
_entity_poly.pdbx_strand_id
1 'polypeptide(L)'
;SRMTRASMVEVMDSPYIRTAIIKGMPYRRVVVRHAIRNALMAPITIIMLHVNWLIGGVVVTEVIFGYPGLGSYIYRAAIFGDFYALEAAA
;
A
#
# COMPACT_ATOMS: atom_id res chain seq x y z
N SER A 1 5.29 8.35 9.80
CA SER A 1 4.57 9.61 9.55
C SER A 1 5.36 10.67 8.76
N ARG A 2 6.70 10.65 8.76
CA ARG A 2 7.52 11.62 7.98
C ARG A 2 7.23 11.61 6.48
N MET A 3 7.13 10.42 5.87
CA MET A 3 6.91 10.32 4.42
C MET A 3 5.58 10.94 3.98
N THR A 4 4.47 10.58 4.63
CA THR A 4 3.15 11.17 4.36
C THR A 4 3.14 12.69 4.49
N ARG A 5 3.86 13.23 5.48
CA ARG A 5 4.00 14.68 5.66
C ARG A 5 4.85 15.31 4.55
N ALA A 6 5.94 14.68 4.14
CA ALA A 6 6.80 15.16 3.05
C ALA A 6 6.03 15.20 1.72
N SER A 7 5.32 14.12 1.38
CA SER A 7 4.46 14.04 0.19
C SER A 7 3.41 15.15 0.16
N MET A 8 2.85 15.47 1.32
CA MET A 8 1.84 16.53 1.43
C MET A 8 2.44 17.93 1.25
N VAL A 9 3.65 18.18 1.76
CA VAL A 9 4.36 19.47 1.57
C VAL A 9 4.71 19.67 0.10
N GLU A 10 5.23 18.64 -0.56
CA GLU A 10 5.62 18.67 -1.97
C GLU A 10 4.41 18.93 -2.88
N VAL A 11 3.27 18.30 -2.59
CA VAL A 11 2.01 18.53 -3.31
C VAL A 11 1.43 19.91 -3.04
N MET A 12 1.54 20.43 -1.82
CA MET A 12 1.07 21.78 -1.47
C MET A 12 1.88 22.89 -2.15
N ASP A 13 3.17 22.67 -2.44
CA ASP A 13 4.01 23.67 -3.15
C ASP A 13 3.86 23.62 -4.68
N SER A 14 3.11 22.64 -5.20
CA SER A 14 2.91 22.47 -6.62
C SER A 14 2.14 23.64 -7.29
N PRO A 15 2.42 23.96 -8.56
CA PRO A 15 1.75 25.06 -9.27
C PRO A 15 0.24 24.92 -9.39
N TYR A 16 -0.30 23.69 -9.47
CA TYR A 16 -1.75 23.47 -9.62
C TYR A 16 -2.52 23.79 -8.34
N ILE A 17 -1.92 23.61 -7.17
CA ILE A 17 -2.51 24.03 -5.89
C ILE A 17 -2.50 25.55 -5.77
N ARG A 18 -1.40 26.18 -6.20
CA ARG A 18 -1.30 27.65 -6.22
C ARG A 18 -2.36 28.27 -7.14
N THR A 19 -2.59 27.69 -8.32
CA THR A 19 -3.68 28.10 -9.23
C THR A 19 -5.07 27.86 -8.63
N ALA A 20 -5.28 26.76 -7.91
CA ALA A 20 -6.55 26.47 -7.24
C ALA A 20 -6.89 27.51 -6.16
N ILE A 21 -5.88 28.00 -5.43
CA ILE A 21 -6.02 29.05 -4.42
C ILE A 21 -6.34 30.40 -5.10
N ILE A 22 -5.61 30.76 -6.17
CA ILE A 22 -5.83 32.03 -6.90
C ILE A 22 -7.23 32.07 -7.54
N LYS A 23 -7.79 30.92 -7.93
CA LYS A 23 -9.19 30.79 -8.39
C LYS A 23 -10.24 30.98 -7.30
N GLY A 24 -9.85 31.24 -6.04
CA GLY A 24 -10.77 31.48 -4.93
C GLY A 24 -11.42 30.22 -4.36
N MET A 25 -10.89 29.02 -4.63
CA MET A 25 -11.46 27.81 -4.03
C MET A 25 -11.22 27.76 -2.51
N PRO A 26 -12.20 27.30 -1.72
CA PRO A 26 -12.04 27.18 -0.28
C PRO A 26 -10.93 26.19 0.06
N TYR A 27 -10.07 26.54 1.03
CA TYR A 27 -8.88 25.78 1.40
C TYR A 27 -9.18 24.29 1.70
N ARG A 28 -10.32 23.99 2.34
CA ARG A 28 -10.78 22.61 2.58
C ARG A 28 -10.96 21.80 1.29
N ARG A 29 -11.47 22.40 0.21
CA ARG A 29 -11.68 21.73 -1.09
C ARG A 29 -10.36 21.51 -1.82
N VAL A 30 -9.41 22.45 -1.68
CA VAL A 30 -8.04 22.30 -2.21
C VAL A 30 -7.35 21.13 -1.53
N VAL A 31 -7.37 21.09 -0.19
CA VAL A 31 -6.73 20.02 0.59
C VAL A 31 -7.37 18.66 0.30
N VAL A 32 -8.68 18.52 0.46
CA VAL A 32 -9.35 17.21 0.39
C VAL A 32 -9.36 16.65 -1.04
N ARG A 33 -9.60 17.49 -2.05
CA ARG A 33 -9.83 17.01 -3.42
C ARG A 33 -8.58 17.03 -4.30
N HIS A 34 -7.66 17.97 -4.06
CA HIS A 34 -6.46 18.13 -4.89
C HIS A 34 -5.21 17.63 -4.15
N ALA A 35 -4.98 18.10 -2.92
CA ALA A 35 -3.75 17.80 -2.21
C ALA A 35 -3.70 16.34 -1.74
N ILE A 36 -4.73 15.84 -1.06
CA ILE A 36 -4.75 14.48 -0.52
C ILE A 36 -4.68 13.45 -1.65
N ARG A 37 -5.49 13.60 -2.71
CA ARG A 37 -5.53 12.62 -3.81
C ARG A 37 -4.18 12.49 -4.53
N ASN A 38 -3.45 13.58 -4.70
CA ASN A 38 -2.13 13.55 -5.32
C ASN A 38 -1.02 13.17 -4.33
N ALA A 39 -1.11 13.60 -3.07
CA ALA A 39 -0.13 13.27 -2.04
C ALA A 39 -0.18 11.79 -1.62
N LEU A 40 -1.31 11.10 -1.83
CA LEU A 40 -1.47 9.67 -1.54
C LEU A 40 -0.69 8.76 -2.50
N MET A 41 -0.28 9.24 -3.67
CA MET A 41 0.50 8.43 -4.61
C MET A 41 1.83 7.96 -4.01
N ALA A 42 2.55 8.86 -3.32
CA ALA A 42 3.86 8.53 -2.73
C ALA A 42 3.78 7.55 -1.53
N PRO A 43 2.86 7.70 -0.56
CA PRO A 43 2.65 6.70 0.48
C PRO A 43 2.19 5.35 -0.08
N ILE A 44 1.32 5.33 -1.10
CA ILE A 44 0.80 4.10 -1.70
C ILE A 44 1.92 3.27 -2.31
N THR A 45 2.83 3.88 -3.07
CA THR A 45 3.95 3.14 -3.67
C THR A 45 4.87 2.53 -2.62
N ILE A 46 5.11 3.24 -1.52
CA ILE A 46 5.92 2.72 -0.40
C ILE A 46 5.20 1.57 0.29
N ILE A 47 3.89 1.68 0.53
CA ILE A 47 3.08 0.59 1.08
C ILE A 47 3.17 -0.63 0.17
N MET A 48 3.05 -0.43 -1.15
CA MET A 48 3.16 -1.49 -2.15
C MET A 48 4.52 -2.21 -2.07
N LEU A 49 5.61 -1.46 -1.87
CA LEU A 49 6.95 -2.03 -1.66
C LEU A 49 7.04 -2.91 -0.41
N HIS A 50 6.26 -2.62 0.62
CA HIS A 50 6.24 -3.37 1.88
C HIS A 50 5.26 -4.55 1.88
N VAL A 51 4.43 -4.71 0.83
CA VAL A 51 3.47 -5.82 0.72
C VAL A 51 4.19 -7.17 0.78
N ASN A 52 5.35 -7.30 0.12
CA ASN A 52 6.14 -8.53 0.15
C ASN A 52 6.51 -8.97 1.59
N TRP A 53 6.92 -8.02 2.42
CA TRP A 53 7.22 -8.28 3.83
C TRP A 53 5.98 -8.67 4.64
N LEU A 54 4.83 -8.09 4.31
CA LEU A 54 3.55 -8.40 4.96
C LEU A 54 3.13 -9.85 4.67
N ILE A 55 3.27 -10.30 3.42
CA ILE A 55 2.95 -11.68 3.02
C ILE A 55 3.82 -12.67 3.80
N GLY A 56 5.12 -12.43 3.92
CA GLY A 56 6.02 -13.25 4.75
C GLY A 56 5.59 -13.31 6.22
N GLY A 57 5.17 -12.17 6.79
CA GLY A 57 4.65 -12.11 8.16
C GLY A 57 3.35 -12.90 8.36
N VAL A 58 2.43 -12.86 7.38
CA VAL A 58 1.17 -13.62 7.42
C VAL A 58 1.43 -15.12 7.50
N VAL A 59 2.35 -15.65 6.70
CA VAL A 59 2.72 -17.08 6.74
C VAL A 59 3.25 -17.49 8.11
N VAL A 60 4.11 -16.65 8.73
CA VAL A 60 4.63 -16.92 10.09
C VAL A 60 3.49 -16.96 11.11
N THR A 61 2.52 -16.06 11.02
CA THR A 61 1.36 -16.08 11.92
C THR A 61 0.47 -17.30 11.70
N GLU A 62 0.29 -17.76 10.47
CA GLU A 62 -0.48 -18.99 10.17
C GLU A 62 0.17 -20.23 10.81
N VAL A 63 1.51 -20.33 10.72
CA VAL A 63 2.27 -21.45 11.30
C VAL A 63 2.22 -21.43 12.83
N ILE A 64 2.37 -20.26 13.46
CA ILE A 64 2.39 -20.14 14.93
C ILE A 64 0.99 -20.38 15.53
N PHE A 65 -0.06 -19.83 14.93
CA PHE A 65 -1.42 -19.94 15.47
C PHE A 65 -2.19 -21.18 14.96
N GLY A 66 -1.59 -21.99 14.07
CA GLY A 66 -2.22 -23.18 13.52
C GLY A 66 -3.49 -22.88 12.71
N TYR A 67 -3.62 -21.66 12.18
CA TYR A 67 -4.78 -21.27 11.38
C TYR A 67 -4.60 -21.74 9.94
N PRO A 68 -5.56 -22.49 9.35
CA PRO A 68 -5.46 -22.97 7.98
C PRO A 68 -5.64 -21.81 7.01
N GLY A 69 -4.52 -21.21 6.61
CA GLY A 69 -4.45 -20.14 5.62
C GLY A 69 -3.68 -20.54 4.38
N LEU A 70 -3.43 -19.53 3.52
CA LEU A 70 -2.86 -19.72 2.19
C LEU A 70 -1.42 -20.25 2.25
N GLY A 71 -0.65 -19.84 3.25
CA GLY A 71 0.71 -20.31 3.49
C GLY A 71 0.77 -21.77 3.92
N SER A 72 -0.16 -22.22 4.76
CA SER A 72 -0.27 -23.65 5.13
C SER A 72 -0.65 -24.55 3.94
N TYR A 73 -1.46 -24.03 3.02
CA TYR A 73 -1.84 -24.71 1.77
C TYR A 73 -0.65 -24.85 0.82
N ILE A 74 0.11 -23.76 0.60
CA ILE A 74 1.34 -23.78 -0.20
C ILE A 74 2.39 -24.71 0.42
N TYR A 75 2.57 -24.68 1.74
CA TYR A 75 3.52 -25.56 2.44
C TYR A 75 3.17 -27.04 2.26
N ARG A 76 1.89 -27.41 2.36
CA ARG A 76 1.43 -28.78 2.11
C ARG A 76 1.60 -29.15 0.63
N ALA A 77 1.23 -28.29 -0.30
CA ALA A 77 1.44 -28.52 -1.74
C ALA A 77 2.93 -28.73 -2.08
N ALA A 78 3.83 -27.98 -1.45
CA ALA A 78 5.27 -28.15 -1.61
C ALA A 78 5.79 -29.50 -1.09
N ILE A 79 5.26 -29.99 0.04
CA ILE A 79 5.64 -31.31 0.59
C ILE A 79 5.07 -32.46 -0.25
N PHE A 80 3.82 -32.33 -0.72
CA PHE A 80 3.16 -33.37 -1.51
C PHE A 80 3.51 -33.31 -3.01
N GLY A 81 4.33 -32.35 -3.44
CA GLY A 81 4.81 -32.23 -4.82
C GLY A 81 3.76 -31.75 -5.82
N ASP A 82 2.77 -31.00 -5.36
CA ASP A 82 1.64 -30.55 -6.17
C ASP A 82 1.98 -29.25 -6.91
N PHE A 83 2.65 -29.37 -8.06
CA PHE A 83 3.22 -28.24 -8.82
C PHE A 83 2.16 -27.23 -9.30
N TYR A 84 0.95 -27.67 -9.63
CA TYR A 84 -0.14 -26.80 -10.07
C TYR A 84 -0.63 -25.83 -8.98
N ALA A 85 -0.68 -26.29 -7.74
CA ALA A 85 -1.07 -25.48 -6.60
C ALA A 85 0.04 -24.47 -6.22
N LEU A 86 1.30 -24.79 -6.52
CA LEU A 86 2.45 -23.92 -6.32
C LEU A 86 2.54 -22.81 -7.38
N GLU A 87 2.29 -23.11 -8.65
CA GLU A 87 2.22 -22.10 -9.73
C GLU A 87 1.06 -21.13 -9.56
N ALA A 88 -0.10 -21.59 -9.08
CA ALA A 88 -1.27 -20.73 -8.85
C ALA A 88 -1.08 -19.73 -7.68
N ALA A 89 -0.09 -19.98 -6.81
CA ALA A 89 0.21 -19.13 -5.66
C ALA A 89 1.34 -18.12 -5.91
N ALA A 90 2.10 -18.28 -6.99
CA ALA A 90 3.18 -17.38 -7.41
C ALA A 90 2.65 -16.19 -8.23
#